data_AF-A0A2E3WH03-F1
#
_entry.id   AF-A0A2E3WH03-F1
#
_cell.length_a   1.000
_cell.length_b   1.000
_cell.length_c   1.000
_cell.angle_alpha   90.00
_cell.angle_beta   90.00
_cell.angle_gamma   90.00
#
_symmetry.space_group_name_H-M   'P 1'
#
loop_
_entity.id
_entity.type
_entity.pdbx_description
1 polymer ?
#
loop_
_entity_poly.entity_id
_entity_poly.type
_entity_poly.pdbx_seq_one_letter_code
_entity_poly.pdbx_strand_id
1 'polypeptide(L)'
;MDEIRREEFRERGVVALRAAVSPTELSILRRAFDWSIANPGRNASSIKPRTPGKLYNDLTNPDSFPVYVDANAKTGIPTMVSQLWGKPEVWFMYEQV
;
A
#
# COMPACT_ATOMS: atom_id res chain seq x y z
N MET A 1 8.11 10.84 -11.61
CA MET A 1 7.03 10.40 -12.52
C MET A 1 7.16 11.20 -13.81
N ASP A 2 7.15 10.56 -14.96
CA ASP A 2 7.08 11.27 -16.25
C ASP A 2 5.65 11.70 -16.57
N GLU A 3 5.49 12.53 -17.61
CA GLU A 3 4.18 13.05 -18.01
C GLU A 3 3.28 11.96 -18.58
N ILE A 4 3.83 11.01 -19.33
CA ILE A 4 3.08 9.91 -19.96
C ILE A 4 2.33 9.10 -18.90
N ARG A 5 2.98 8.74 -17.80
CA ARG A 5 2.36 7.99 -16.69
C ARG A 5 1.33 8.82 -15.92
N ARG A 6 1.53 10.14 -15.80
CA ARG A 6 0.54 11.05 -15.21
C ARG A 6 -0.69 11.15 -16.10
N GLU A 7 -0.52 11.29 -17.40
CA GLU A 7 -1.60 11.30 -18.39
C GLU A 7 -2.39 10.00 -18.36
N GLU A 8 -1.70 8.84 -18.39
CA GLU A 8 -2.36 7.54 -18.31
C GLU A 8 -3.22 7.43 -17.04
N PHE A 9 -2.71 7.87 -15.90
CA PHE A 9 -3.47 7.88 -14.65
C PHE A 9 -4.67 8.85 -14.70
N ARG A 10 -4.50 10.05 -15.26
CA ARG A 10 -5.61 11.02 -15.42
C ARG A 10 -6.73 10.46 -16.30
N GLU A 11 -6.38 9.76 -17.36
CA GLU A 11 -7.34 9.21 -18.33
C GLU A 11 -8.00 7.92 -17.85
N ARG A 12 -7.23 7.03 -17.21
CA ARG A 12 -7.66 5.66 -16.89
C ARG A 12 -7.97 5.43 -15.42
N GLY A 13 -7.61 6.37 -14.55
CA GLY A 13 -7.71 6.24 -13.09
C GLY A 13 -6.70 5.26 -12.47
N VAL A 14 -5.81 4.66 -13.26
CA VAL A 14 -4.80 3.70 -12.79
C VAL A 14 -3.58 3.71 -13.73
N VAL A 15 -2.39 3.52 -13.17
CA VAL A 15 -1.13 3.36 -13.91
C VAL A 15 -0.28 2.27 -13.26
N ALA A 16 0.44 1.50 -14.09
CA ALA A 16 1.34 0.44 -13.61
C ALA A 16 2.80 0.91 -13.61
N LEU A 17 3.43 0.90 -12.43
CA LEU A 17 4.86 1.19 -12.27
C LEU A 17 5.62 -0.11 -12.04
N ARG A 18 6.43 -0.53 -13.03
CA ARG A 18 7.29 -1.71 -12.91
C ARG A 18 8.54 -1.34 -12.10
N ALA A 19 8.96 -2.25 -11.22
CA ALA A 19 10.11 -2.03 -10.32
C ALA A 19 10.00 -0.69 -9.55
N ALA A 20 8.79 -0.35 -9.08
CA ALA A 20 8.49 0.91 -8.41
C ALA A 20 9.27 1.13 -7.11
N VAL A 21 9.73 0.04 -6.49
CA VAL A 21 10.51 0.06 -5.26
C VAL A 21 11.75 -0.82 -5.45
N SER A 22 12.84 -0.43 -4.80
CA SER A 22 14.07 -1.19 -4.71
C SER A 22 13.92 -2.46 -3.83
N PRO A 23 14.85 -3.42 -3.91
CA PRO A 23 14.84 -4.59 -3.03
C PRO A 23 14.86 -4.23 -1.53
N THR A 24 15.57 -3.17 -1.16
CA THR A 24 15.65 -2.67 0.23
C THR A 24 14.29 -2.16 0.70
N GLU A 25 13.63 -1.34 -0.12
CA GLU A 25 12.28 -0.83 0.17
C GLU A 25 11.25 -1.95 0.22
N LEU A 26 11.36 -2.94 -0.68
CA LEU A 26 10.52 -4.13 -0.65
C LEU A 26 10.65 -4.90 0.67
N SER A 27 11.86 -4.99 1.23
CA SER A 27 12.07 -5.59 2.55
C SER A 27 11.36 -4.81 3.67
N ILE A 28 11.34 -3.47 3.59
CA ILE A 28 10.61 -2.61 4.55
C ILE A 28 9.11 -2.90 4.47
N LEU A 29 8.54 -2.87 3.27
CA LEU A 29 7.12 -3.13 3.04
C LEU A 29 6.73 -4.54 3.46
N ARG A 30 7.60 -5.51 3.18
CA ARG A 30 7.40 -6.91 3.56
C ARG A 30 7.33 -7.09 5.08
N ARG A 31 8.19 -6.41 5.85
CA ARG A 31 8.12 -6.45 7.32
C ARG A 31 6.81 -5.90 7.87
N ALA A 32 6.31 -4.80 7.30
CA ALA A 32 5.03 -4.24 7.70
C ALA A 32 3.87 -5.21 7.40
N PHE A 33 3.86 -5.79 6.20
CA PHE A 33 2.87 -6.81 5.81
C PHE A 33 2.93 -8.06 6.71
N ASP A 34 4.12 -8.62 6.94
CA ASP A 34 4.29 -9.82 7.77
C ASP A 34 3.84 -9.54 9.22
N TRP A 35 4.08 -8.32 9.71
CA TRP A 35 3.56 -7.90 11.01
C TRP A 35 2.03 -7.86 11.03
N SER A 36 1.37 -7.29 10.02
CA SER A 36 -0.11 -7.24 9.96
C SER A 36 -0.72 -8.64 9.93
N ILE A 37 -0.12 -9.57 9.18
CA ILE A 37 -0.56 -10.98 9.17
C ILE A 37 -0.40 -11.65 10.54
N ALA A 38 0.70 -11.35 11.25
CA ALA A 38 0.96 -11.89 12.58
C ALA A 38 0.13 -11.23 13.70
N ASN A 39 -0.37 -10.02 13.46
CA ASN A 39 -1.11 -9.20 14.43
C ASN A 39 -2.43 -8.76 13.80
N PRO A 40 -3.37 -9.69 13.57
CA PRO A 40 -4.64 -9.37 12.94
C PRO A 40 -5.43 -8.36 13.77
N GLY A 41 -6.03 -7.38 13.09
CA GLY A 41 -6.96 -6.46 13.69
C GLY A 41 -8.22 -7.15 14.21
N ARG A 42 -8.99 -6.46 15.06
CA ARG A 42 -10.22 -6.99 15.68
C ARG A 42 -11.23 -7.55 14.67
N ASN A 43 -11.27 -6.97 13.46
CA ASN A 43 -12.23 -7.33 12.41
C ASN A 43 -11.60 -8.16 11.29
N ALA A 44 -10.36 -8.64 11.47
CA ALA A 44 -9.70 -9.53 10.53
C ALA A 44 -10.55 -10.79 10.32
N SER A 45 -10.79 -11.16 9.06
CA SER A 45 -11.64 -12.30 8.76
C SER A 45 -11.23 -13.01 7.47
N SER A 46 -11.43 -14.33 7.46
CA SER A 46 -11.47 -15.10 6.22
C SER A 46 -12.86 -14.99 5.62
N ILE A 47 -12.94 -14.44 4.42
CA ILE A 47 -14.17 -14.33 3.65
C ILE A 47 -14.28 -15.59 2.79
N LYS A 48 -15.46 -16.21 2.74
CA LYS A 48 -15.75 -17.29 1.80
C LYS A 48 -16.20 -16.69 0.47
N PRO A 49 -15.33 -16.61 -0.56
CA PRO A 49 -15.75 -16.12 -1.86
C PRO A 49 -16.76 -17.07 -2.51
N ARG A 50 -17.60 -16.53 -3.42
CA ARG A 50 -18.51 -17.34 -4.25
C ARG A 50 -17.78 -18.11 -5.35
N THR A 51 -16.53 -17.73 -5.64
CA THR A 51 -15.63 -18.36 -6.60
C THR A 51 -14.52 -19.12 -5.87
N PRO A 52 -13.88 -20.11 -6.51
CA PRO A 52 -12.75 -20.81 -5.90
C PRO A 52 -11.64 -19.83 -5.51
N GLY A 53 -11.20 -19.90 -4.25
CA GLY A 53 -10.13 -19.06 -3.72
C GLY A 53 -10.19 -18.93 -2.21
N LYS A 54 -9.15 -18.30 -1.64
CA LYS A 54 -9.16 -17.81 -0.26
C LYS A 54 -9.18 -16.29 -0.32
N LEU A 55 -10.08 -15.68 0.44
CA LEU A 55 -10.10 -14.24 0.63
C LEU A 55 -9.87 -13.97 2.11
N TYR A 56 -8.89 -13.12 2.40
CA TYR A 56 -8.64 -12.57 3.71
C TYR A 56 -8.89 -11.07 3.63
N ASN A 57 -9.41 -10.50 4.71
CA ASN A 57 -9.51 -9.07 4.85
C ASN A 57 -9.17 -8.70 6.28
N ASP A 58 -8.14 -7.90 6.43
CA ASP A 58 -7.89 -7.09 7.60
C ASP A 58 -7.81 -5.62 7.17
N LEU A 59 -8.60 -4.78 7.83
CA LEU A 59 -8.76 -3.40 7.43
C LEU A 59 -8.49 -2.51 8.63
N THR A 60 -7.45 -1.68 8.50
CA THR A 60 -7.19 -0.60 9.46
C THR A 60 -6.99 -1.13 10.86
N ASN A 61 -6.04 -2.04 11.08
CA ASN A 61 -5.63 -2.36 12.44
C ASN A 61 -5.02 -1.09 13.08
N PRO A 62 -5.60 -0.49 14.16
CA PRO A 62 -5.05 0.73 14.76
C PRO A 62 -3.62 0.55 15.29
N ASP A 63 -3.25 -0.68 15.66
CA ASP A 63 -1.92 -1.00 16.15
C ASP A 63 -0.87 -1.06 15.03
N SER A 64 -1.29 -1.01 13.76
CA SER A 64 -0.39 -1.02 12.59
C SER A 64 0.33 0.31 12.37
N PHE A 65 -0.22 1.44 12.83
CA PHE A 65 0.31 2.77 12.51
C PHE A 65 1.81 2.93 12.86
N PRO A 66 2.30 2.52 14.05
CA PRO A 66 3.73 2.58 14.37
C PRO A 66 4.60 1.73 13.45
N VAL A 67 4.07 0.62 12.94
CA VAL A 67 4.82 -0.33 12.09
C VAL A 67 4.97 0.18 10.67
N TYR A 68 3.98 0.92 10.17
CA TYR A 68 4.00 1.50 8.83
C TYR A 68 4.80 2.82 8.76
N VAL A 69 5.33 3.34 9.86
CA VAL A 69 6.19 4.54 9.86
C VAL A 69 7.35 4.38 8.90
N ASP A 70 8.05 3.25 8.93
CA ASP A 70 9.18 3.01 8.03
C ASP A 70 8.75 2.87 6.57
N ALA A 71 7.60 2.23 6.30
CA ALA A 71 7.04 2.18 4.95
C ALA A 71 6.75 3.58 4.39
N ASN A 72 6.21 4.46 5.25
CA ASN A 72 5.83 5.83 4.89
C ASN A 72 7.00 6.83 4.89
N ALA A 73 8.09 6.56 5.61
CA ALA A 73 9.21 7.49 5.74
C ALA A 73 10.46 7.07 4.95
N LYS A 74 10.63 5.77 4.68
CA LYS A 74 11.87 5.21 4.13
C LYS A 74 11.69 4.53 2.77
N THR A 75 10.52 4.68 2.15
CA THR A 75 10.27 4.21 0.78
C THR A 75 9.88 5.37 -0.14
N GLY A 76 10.02 5.16 -1.44
CA GLY A 76 9.59 6.09 -2.46
C GLY A 76 8.08 6.16 -2.68
N ILE A 77 7.27 5.36 -1.98
CA ILE A 77 5.80 5.32 -2.18
C ILE A 77 5.15 6.70 -2.01
N PRO A 78 5.38 7.47 -0.91
CA PRO A 78 4.76 8.77 -0.74
C PRO A 78 5.15 9.75 -1.86
N THR A 79 6.43 9.74 -2.28
CA THR A 79 6.92 10.56 -3.38
C THR A 79 6.24 10.18 -4.70
N MET A 80 6.09 8.88 -4.99
CA MET A 80 5.40 8.41 -6.19
C MET A 80 3.93 8.85 -6.21
N VAL A 81 3.23 8.70 -5.08
CA VAL A 81 1.82 9.10 -4.95
C VAL A 81 1.67 10.63 -5.06
N SER A 82 2.52 11.40 -4.37
CA SER A 82 2.56 12.86 -4.45
C SER A 82 2.75 13.34 -5.89
N GLN A 83 3.72 12.76 -6.61
CA GLN A 83 3.99 13.09 -8.01
C GLN A 83 2.86 12.66 -8.95
N LEU A 84 2.19 11.54 -8.67
CA LEU A 84 1.09 11.05 -9.48
C LEU A 84 -0.16 11.93 -9.33
N TRP A 85 -0.47 12.36 -8.11
CA TRP A 85 -1.61 13.22 -7.81
C TRP A 85 -1.35 14.71 -8.05
N GLY A 86 -0.08 15.11 -8.21
CA GLY A 86 0.29 16.53 -8.29
C GLY A 86 -0.03 17.28 -7.00
N LYS A 87 0.09 16.62 -5.85
CA LYS A 87 -0.19 17.17 -4.52
C LYS A 87 1.02 17.01 -3.62
N PRO A 88 1.48 18.07 -2.95
CA PRO A 88 2.69 18.00 -2.10
C PRO A 88 2.44 17.20 -0.82
N GLU A 89 1.22 17.22 -0.30
CA GLU A 89 0.86 16.56 0.95
C GLU A 89 -0.02 15.35 0.67
N VAL A 90 0.49 14.18 1.04
CA VAL A 90 -0.23 12.90 0.96
C VAL A 90 -0.12 12.21 2.31
N TRP A 91 -1.25 11.75 2.84
CA TRP A 91 -1.31 11.16 4.16
C TRP A 91 -1.56 9.66 4.06
N PHE A 92 -0.88 8.91 4.93
CA PHE A 92 -1.21 7.52 5.13
C PHE A 92 -2.53 7.43 5.89
N MET A 93 -3.57 6.90 5.24
CA MET A 93 -4.89 6.77 5.84
C MET A 93 -5.01 5.48 6.66
N TYR A 94 -4.72 4.33 6.04
CA TYR A 94 -4.71 3.02 6.66
C TYR A 94 -4.02 1.97 5.79
N GLU A 95 -3.74 0.81 6.38
CA GLU A 95 -3.38 -0.42 5.67
C GLU A 95 -4.59 -1.33 5.44
N GLN A 96 -4.49 -2.15 4.39
CA GLN A 96 -5.42 -3.24 4.14
C GLN A 96 -4.62 -4.46 3.66
N VAL A 97 -4.94 -5.61 4.23
CA VAL A 97 -4.31 -6.91 3.94
C VAL A 97 -5.35 -7.94 3.54
#